data_AF-A0AAV3AYZ3-F1
#
_entry.id   AF-A0AAV3AYZ3-F1
#
_cell.length_a   1.000
_cell.length_b   1.000
_cell.length_c   1.000
_cell.angle_alpha   90.00
_cell.angle_beta   90.00
_cell.angle_gamma   90.00
#
_symmetry.space_group_name_H-M   'P 1'
#
loop_
_entity.id
_entity.type
_entity.pdbx_description
1 polymer ?
#
loop_
_entity_poly.entity_id
_entity_poly.type
_entity_poly.pdbx_seq_one_letter_code
_entity_poly.pdbx_strand_id
1 'polypeptide(L)'
;MKLFSSADVQRLFCNKYVAVLGDSIQRSVYKYLVKILQNDEFQTESQLKKKGEMSFANDTIDLHLVQFYFLTRVSSEYIESMLAAFEQGPQPSVVKLNGEVIAID
;
A
#
# COMPACT_ATOMS: atom_id res chain seq x y z
N MET A 1 -3.38 -23.14 2.84
CA MET A 1 -3.53 -21.71 2.52
C MET A 1 -2.56 -21.39 1.39
N LYS A 2 -3.05 -20.93 0.22
CA LYS A 2 -2.16 -20.58 -0.88
C LYS A 2 -1.57 -19.20 -0.59
N LEU A 3 -0.25 -19.13 -0.52
CA LEU A 3 0.48 -17.88 -0.37
C LEU A 3 0.63 -17.25 -1.76
N PHE A 4 0.52 -15.92 -1.85
CA PHE A 4 0.81 -15.22 -3.10
C PHE A 4 2.31 -15.32 -3.37
N SER A 5 2.72 -15.52 -4.62
CA SER A 5 4.11 -15.28 -5.05
C SER A 5 4.26 -13.84 -5.54
N SER A 6 5.50 -13.35 -5.65
CA SER A 6 5.82 -12.11 -6.36
C SER A 6 5.14 -12.04 -7.74
N ALA A 7 5.13 -13.15 -8.50
CA ALA A 7 4.47 -13.24 -9.80
C ALA A 7 2.94 -13.11 -9.73
N ASP A 8 2.30 -13.66 -8.69
CA ASP A 8 0.85 -13.51 -8.50
C ASP A 8 0.49 -12.06 -8.17
N VAL A 9 1.30 -11.39 -7.33
CA VAL A 9 1.12 -9.98 -6.98
C VAL A 9 1.32 -9.10 -8.22
N GLN A 10 2.40 -9.32 -8.99
CA GLN A 10 2.63 -8.57 -10.23
C GLN A 10 1.48 -8.70 -11.22
N ARG A 11 0.92 -9.91 -11.42
CA ARG A 11 -0.26 -10.09 -12.28
C ARG A 11 -1.50 -9.36 -11.78
N LEU A 12 -1.68 -9.26 -10.47
CA LEU A 12 -2.86 -8.61 -9.90
C LEU A 12 -2.81 -7.08 -10.09
N PHE A 13 -1.61 -6.51 -9.99
CA PHE A 13 -1.37 -5.06 -9.98
C PHE A 13 -0.76 -4.49 -11.28
N CYS A 14 -0.42 -5.32 -12.27
CA CYS A 14 0.13 -4.82 -13.53
C CYS A 14 -0.83 -3.82 -14.20
N ASN A 15 -0.27 -2.70 -14.68
CA ASN A 15 -1.01 -1.61 -15.33
C ASN A 15 -2.15 -0.99 -14.50
N LYS A 16 -2.17 -1.16 -13.18
CA LYS A 16 -3.19 -0.56 -12.32
C LYS A 16 -2.56 0.43 -11.36
N TYR A 17 -3.01 1.68 -11.41
CA TYR A 17 -2.70 2.65 -10.37
C TYR A 17 -3.62 2.46 -9.16
N VAL A 18 -3.11 1.85 -8.10
CA VAL A 18 -3.88 1.51 -6.89
C VAL A 18 -3.40 2.36 -5.72
N ALA A 19 -4.31 3.15 -5.16
CA ALA A 19 -4.11 3.80 -3.88
C ALA A 19 -4.81 2.99 -2.78
N VAL A 20 -4.08 2.59 -1.75
CA VAL A 20 -4.67 1.90 -0.59
C VAL A 20 -4.74 2.89 0.57
N LEU A 21 -5.95 3.19 1.03
CA LEU A 21 -6.24 4.02 2.20
C LEU A 21 -6.75 3.12 3.33
N GLY A 22 -5.99 2.91 4.39
CA GLY A 22 -6.45 1.97 5.42
C GLY A 22 -5.85 2.12 6.79
N ASP A 23 -6.32 1.25 7.69
CA ASP A 23 -5.86 1.13 9.06
C ASP A 23 -4.61 0.24 9.18
N SER A 24 -4.30 -0.19 10.41
CA SER A 24 -3.15 -1.05 10.71
C SER A 24 -3.17 -2.41 9.99
N ILE A 25 -4.33 -2.93 9.60
CA ILE A 25 -4.49 -4.18 8.85
C ILE A 25 -3.96 -3.97 7.43
N GLN A 26 -4.43 -2.93 6.72
CA GLN A 26 -3.94 -2.63 5.36
C GLN A 26 -2.45 -2.29 5.38
N ARG A 27 -1.96 -1.65 6.45
CA ARG A 27 -0.52 -1.45 6.66
C ARG A 27 0.25 -2.77 6.75
N SER A 28 -0.29 -3.75 7.45
CA SER A 28 0.33 -5.08 7.54
C SER A 28 0.37 -5.78 6.18
N VAL A 29 -0.72 -5.66 5.41
CA VAL A 29 -0.80 -6.20 4.03
C VAL A 29 0.20 -5.51 3.11
N TYR A 30 0.28 -4.18 3.15
CA TYR A 30 1.26 -3.42 2.39
C TYR A 30 2.69 -3.88 2.67
N LYS A 31 3.07 -3.96 3.94
CA LYS A 31 4.43 -4.36 4.31
C LYS A 31 4.73 -5.79 3.83
N TYR A 32 3.72 -6.68 3.88
CA TYR A 32 3.81 -8.02 3.29
C TYR A 32 4.06 -7.97 1.77
N LEU A 33 3.32 -7.13 1.04
CA LEU A 33 3.51 -6.94 -0.41
C LEU A 33 4.92 -6.41 -0.75
N VAL A 34 5.44 -5.47 0.03
CA VAL A 34 6.82 -4.96 -0.18
C VAL A 34 7.83 -6.08 -0.04
N LYS A 35 7.74 -6.90 1.02
CA LYS A 35 8.67 -8.00 1.25
C LYS A 35 8.59 -9.11 0.22
N ILE A 36 7.36 -9.44 -0.22
CA ILE A 36 7.18 -10.49 -1.20
C ILE A 36 7.67 -10.06 -2.58
N LEU A 37 7.48 -8.80 -2.95
CA LEU A 37 7.96 -8.27 -4.23
C LEU A 37 9.48 -8.08 -4.26
N GLN A 38 10.09 -7.75 -3.13
CA GLN A 38 11.54 -7.60 -3.05
C GLN A 38 12.25 -8.96 -3.12
N ASN A 39 11.85 -9.90 -2.26
CA ASN A 39 12.64 -11.10 -2.00
C ASN A 39 11.80 -12.40 -1.87
N ASP A 40 10.50 -12.37 -2.16
CA ASP A 40 9.56 -13.46 -1.83
C ASP A 40 9.59 -13.85 -0.32
N GLU A 41 9.84 -12.86 0.55
CA GLU A 41 10.01 -13.05 2.01
C GLU A 41 8.79 -12.60 2.84
N PHE A 42 8.72 -13.08 4.09
CA PHE A 42 7.72 -12.66 5.07
C PHE A 42 8.21 -11.54 6.00
N GLN A 43 7.23 -10.84 6.59
CA GLN A 43 7.43 -9.91 7.69
C GLN A 43 7.85 -10.63 8.96
N THR A 44 8.73 -10.02 9.77
CA THR A 44 8.85 -10.40 11.17
C THR A 44 7.75 -9.74 12.01
N GLU A 45 7.34 -10.35 13.13
CA GLU A 45 6.33 -9.75 14.01
C GLU A 45 6.71 -8.36 14.52
N SER A 46 8.01 -8.10 14.72
CA SER A 46 8.51 -6.80 15.16
C SER A 46 8.29 -5.71 14.11
N GLN A 47 8.35 -6.06 12.82
CA GLN A 47 8.07 -5.15 11.71
C GLN A 47 6.58 -4.83 11.60
N LEU A 48 5.69 -5.80 11.83
CA LEU A 48 4.24 -5.60 11.80
C LEU A 48 3.76 -4.62 12.88
N LYS A 49 4.40 -4.64 14.06
CA LYS A 49 4.00 -3.83 15.22
C LYS A 49 4.42 -2.36 15.13
N LYS A 50 5.35 -1.98 14.24
CA LYS A 50 5.74 -0.57 14.05
C LYS A 50 4.63 0.25 13.38
N LYS A 51 4.29 1.38 14.01
CA LYS A 51 3.26 2.36 13.61
C LYS A 51 3.90 3.72 13.31
N GLY A 52 3.21 4.57 12.54
CA GLY A 52 3.66 5.95 12.25
C GLY A 52 4.89 6.07 11.35
N GLU A 53 5.15 5.06 10.51
CA GLU A 53 6.24 5.10 9.52
C GLU A 53 5.69 5.70 8.22
N MET A 54 6.46 6.59 7.58
CA MET A 54 6.15 7.17 6.26
C MET A 54 6.42 6.20 5.11
N SER A 55 7.36 5.27 5.30
CA SER A 55 7.78 4.23 4.36
C SER A 55 8.22 2.97 5.12
N PHE A 56 8.35 1.85 4.41
CA PHE A 56 8.80 0.56 4.95
C PHE A 56 9.85 -0.08 4.04
N ALA A 57 10.94 -0.62 4.61
CA ALA A 57 11.96 -1.34 3.84
C ALA A 57 12.49 -0.61 2.57
N ASN A 58 12.62 0.71 2.64
CA ASN A 58 13.03 1.60 1.54
C ASN A 58 12.18 1.50 0.25
N ASP A 59 10.95 0.95 0.35
CA ASP A 59 9.93 0.79 -0.69
C ASP A 59 10.38 0.92 -2.15
N THR A 60 11.18 -0.03 -2.60
CA THR A 60 11.26 -0.37 -4.01
C THR A 60 10.31 -1.53 -4.24
N ILE A 61 9.13 -1.23 -4.79
CA ILE A 61 8.24 -2.24 -5.38
C ILE A 61 8.31 -2.03 -6.88
N ASP A 62 8.60 -3.10 -7.65
CA ASP A 62 8.61 -3.06 -9.12
C ASP A 62 7.18 -3.04 -9.69
N LEU A 63 6.34 -2.28 -9.01
CA LEU A 63 4.98 -1.91 -9.30
C LEU A 63 4.99 -0.39 -9.27
N HIS A 64 5.38 0.23 -10.39
CA HIS A 64 5.39 1.69 -10.55
C HIS A 64 4.02 2.36 -10.31
N LEU A 65 2.98 1.59 -10.00
CA LEU A 65 1.60 2.00 -9.96
C LEU A 65 0.89 1.64 -8.65
N VAL A 66 1.58 1.32 -7.54
CA VAL A 66 0.87 1.15 -6.26
C VAL A 66 1.40 2.13 -5.22
N GLN A 67 0.52 2.99 -4.70
CA GLN A 67 0.81 3.90 -3.60
C GLN A 67 -0.03 3.55 -2.37
N PHE A 68 0.62 3.56 -1.21
CA PHE A 68 0.00 3.16 0.05
C PHE A 68 -0.08 4.34 1.00
N TYR A 69 -1.26 4.52 1.57
CA TYR A 69 -1.57 5.60 2.47
C TYR A 69 -2.31 5.07 3.71
N PHE A 70 -1.84 5.42 4.91
CA PHE A 70 -2.36 4.87 6.15
C PHE A 70 -3.07 5.93 7.00
N LEU A 71 -4.39 5.87 7.03
CA LEU A 71 -5.22 6.80 7.80
C LEU A 71 -5.27 6.33 9.25
N THR A 72 -4.27 6.70 10.06
CA THR A 72 -4.29 6.34 11.48
C THR A 72 -5.02 7.35 12.37
N ARG A 73 -5.30 8.58 11.88
CA ARG A 73 -6.16 9.59 12.53
C ARG A 73 -6.79 10.55 11.53
N VAL A 74 -8.05 10.94 11.80
CA VAL A 74 -8.79 11.99 11.09
C VAL A 74 -8.06 13.33 11.28
N SER A 75 -7.75 14.03 10.18
CA SER A 75 -7.01 15.31 10.11
C SER A 75 -5.60 15.27 10.70
N SER A 76 -4.60 15.00 9.85
CA SER A 76 -3.17 15.17 10.20
C SER A 76 -2.40 15.70 8.99
N GLU A 77 -1.22 16.28 9.21
CA GLU A 77 -0.28 16.69 8.15
C GLU A 77 0.01 15.53 7.16
N TYR A 78 -0.12 14.29 7.62
CA TYR A 78 -0.01 13.10 6.77
C TYR A 78 -1.15 13.00 5.74
N ILE A 79 -2.38 13.28 6.14
CA ILE A 79 -3.52 13.30 5.23
C ILE A 79 -3.39 14.47 4.25
N GLU A 80 -2.96 15.63 4.71
CA GLU A 80 -2.76 16.80 3.84
C GLU A 80 -1.67 16.55 2.79
N SER A 81 -0.53 15.99 3.20
CA SER A 81 0.55 15.62 2.26
C SER A 81 0.14 14.52 1.29
N MET A 82 -0.67 13.56 1.71
CA MET A 82 -1.28 12.57 0.82
C MET A 82 -2.23 13.21 -0.20
N LEU A 83 -3.14 14.07 0.24
CA LEU A 83 -4.10 14.74 -0.64
C LEU A 83 -3.36 15.60 -1.67
N ALA A 84 -2.33 16.34 -1.25
CA ALA A 84 -1.46 17.09 -2.15
C ALA A 84 -0.74 16.18 -3.17
N ALA A 85 -0.31 14.98 -2.77
CA ALA A 85 0.28 14.01 -3.69
C ALA A 85 -0.73 13.49 -4.73
N PHE A 86 -2.01 13.33 -4.36
CA PHE A 86 -3.08 12.97 -5.31
C PHE A 86 -3.41 14.10 -6.29
N GLU A 87 -3.33 15.36 -5.88
CA GLU A 87 -3.58 16.50 -6.78
C GLU A 87 -2.48 16.69 -7.82
N GLN A 88 -1.23 16.37 -7.49
CA GLN A 88 -0.08 16.54 -8.38
C GLN A 88 0.25 15.29 -9.21
N GLY A 89 -0.21 14.11 -8.77
CA GLY A 89 0.07 12.82 -9.40
C GLY A 89 -1.02 12.32 -10.35
N PRO A 90 -0.79 11.17 -11.03
CA PRO A 90 -1.86 10.47 -11.73
C PRO A 90 -2.98 10.09 -10.76
N GLN A 91 -4.25 10.15 -11.16
CA GLN A 91 -5.36 9.72 -10.30
C GLN A 91 -5.46 8.19 -10.22
N PRO A 92 -5.61 7.61 -9.02
CA PRO A 92 -5.77 6.16 -8.85
C PRO A 92 -7.06 5.68 -9.50
N SER A 93 -6.94 4.66 -10.33
CA SER A 93 -8.09 3.94 -10.90
C SER A 93 -8.82 3.13 -9.83
N VAL A 94 -8.14 2.83 -8.71
CA VAL A 94 -8.72 2.09 -7.59
C VAL A 94 -8.23 2.67 -6.28
N VAL A 95 -9.18 3.06 -5.42
CA VAL A 95 -8.95 3.44 -4.02
C VAL A 95 -9.56 2.39 -3.11
N LYS A 96 -8.78 1.74 -2.26
CA LYS A 96 -9.30 0.79 -1.27
C LYS A 96 -9.36 1.43 0.11
N LEU A 97 -10.57 1.56 0.69
CA LEU A 97 -10.83 2.11 2.02
C LEU A 97 -11.35 1.04 2.98
N ASN A 98 -10.59 0.69 4.03
CA ASN A 98 -11.04 -0.17 5.15
C ASN A 98 -11.85 -1.43 4.77
N GLY A 99 -11.53 -2.05 3.64
CA GLY A 99 -12.20 -3.28 3.16
C GLY A 99 -13.12 -3.08 1.97
N GLU A 100 -13.59 -1.86 1.71
CA GLU A 100 -14.30 -1.50 0.48
C GLU A 100 -13.31 -1.10 -0.62
N VAL A 101 -13.53 -1.64 -1.81
CA VAL A 101 -12.82 -1.22 -3.03
C VAL A 101 -13.71 -0.18 -3.70
N ILE A 102 -13.24 1.06 -3.75
CA ILE A 102 -13.84 2.12 -4.54
C ILE A 102 -13.03 2.18 -5.84
N ALA A 103 -13.60 1.62 -6.91
CA ALA A 103 -13.08 1.94 -8.24
C ALA A 103 -13.42 3.41 -8.52
N ILE A 104 -12.43 4.16 -9.01
CA ILE A 104 -12.65 5.52 -9.49
C ILE A 104 -12.54 5.41 -11.01
N ASP A 105 -13.69 5.51 -11.67
CA ASP A 105 -13.81 5.48 -13.13
C ASP A 105 -13.27 6.77 -13.76
#